data_AF-A0A846PHD4-F1
#
_entry.id   AF-A0A846PHD4-F1
#
_cell.length_a   1.000
_cell.length_b   1.000
_cell.length_c   1.000
_cell.angle_alpha   90.00
_cell.angle_beta   90.00
_cell.angle_gamma   90.00
#
_symmetry.space_group_name_H-M   'P 1'
#
loop_
_entity.id
_entity.type
_entity.pdbx_description
1 polymer ?
#
loop_
_entity_poly.entity_id
_entity_poly.type
_entity_poly.pdbx_seq_one_letter_code
_entity_poly.pdbx_strand_id
1 'polypeptide(L)'
;VNWRNYRIDVASNGLPTGSVRLFANVVGPFVHLIFKAQSKQALAEDDILMRELKLAFEEVGRKLRRHIVRVITRQEQERRADLLLRYSRLTAQSLVNIQQSDSKMSKKQLEALPQKLEEVIMKVVGVSPSSSRIEETEEVVVE
;
A
#
# COMPACT_ATOMS: atom_id res chain seq x y z
N VAL A 1 0.61 -19.99 14.66
CA VAL A 1 0.23 -19.29 13.40
C VAL A 1 1.48 -18.62 12.85
N ASN A 2 1.81 -18.78 11.56
CA ASN A 2 3.00 -18.13 10.98
C ASN A 2 2.64 -16.75 10.41
N TRP A 3 2.87 -15.70 11.19
CA TRP A 3 2.50 -14.32 10.83
C TRP A 3 3.35 -13.71 9.71
N ARG A 4 4.59 -14.19 9.50
CA ARG A 4 5.46 -13.73 8.41
C ARG A 4 4.83 -13.95 7.03
N ASN A 5 4.09 -15.04 6.88
CA ASN A 5 3.36 -15.35 5.64
C ASN A 5 2.27 -14.32 5.30
N TYR A 6 1.85 -13.53 6.29
CA TYR A 6 0.84 -12.48 6.14
C TYR A 6 1.43 -11.07 6.03
N ARG A 7 2.75 -10.94 5.79
CA ARG A 7 3.49 -9.66 5.75
C ARG A 7 3.47 -8.90 7.08
N ILE A 8 3.48 -9.63 8.18
CA ILE A 8 3.59 -9.07 9.53
C ILE A 8 4.92 -9.54 10.11
N ASP A 9 5.67 -8.61 10.68
CA ASP A 9 6.93 -8.91 11.35
C ASP A 9 6.67 -9.64 12.67
N VAL A 10 7.61 -10.49 13.06
CA VAL A 10 7.47 -11.39 14.20
C VAL A 10 8.70 -11.29 15.06
N ALA A 11 8.50 -11.07 16.35
CA ALA A 11 9.54 -11.05 17.36
C ALA A 11 10.08 -12.46 17.63
N SER A 12 11.14 -12.56 18.44
CA SER A 12 11.77 -13.84 18.81
C SER A 12 10.81 -14.80 19.52
N ASN A 13 9.79 -14.28 20.21
CA ASN A 13 8.76 -15.05 20.90
C ASN A 13 7.62 -15.54 19.99
N GLY A 14 7.70 -15.32 18.68
CA GLY A 14 6.68 -15.77 17.73
C GLY A 14 5.40 -14.90 17.70
N LEU A 15 5.34 -13.81 18.47
CA LEU A 15 4.22 -12.87 18.44
C LEU A 15 4.39 -11.82 17.33
N PRO A 16 3.29 -11.40 16.69
CA PRO A 16 3.33 -10.33 15.70
C PRO A 16 3.79 -9.04 16.37
N THR A 17 4.67 -8.32 15.68
CA THR A 17 5.25 -7.04 16.15
C THR A 17 4.67 -5.89 15.32
N GLY A 18 4.68 -4.69 15.90
CA GLY A 18 4.15 -3.47 15.27
C GLY A 18 2.73 -3.12 15.73
N SER A 19 2.05 -2.28 14.95
CA SER A 19 0.72 -1.74 15.27
C SER A 19 -0.41 -2.73 15.01
N VAL A 20 -0.34 -3.92 15.60
CA VAL A 20 -1.34 -4.98 15.46
C VAL A 20 -1.91 -5.32 16.83
N ARG A 21 -3.24 -5.31 16.94
CA ARG A 21 -3.97 -5.81 18.11
C ARG A 21 -4.79 -7.03 17.69
N LEU A 22 -4.60 -8.13 18.43
CA LEU A 22 -5.39 -9.34 18.27
C LEU A 22 -6.45 -9.38 19.36
N PHE A 23 -7.68 -9.65 18.97
CA PHE A 23 -8.79 -9.87 19.88
C PHE A 23 -9.47 -11.17 19.50
N ALA A 24 -9.70 -12.02 20.51
CA ALA A 24 -10.43 -13.27 20.35
C ALA A 24 -11.54 -13.31 21.39
N ASN A 25 -12.78 -13.44 20.91
CA ASN A 25 -13.91 -13.77 21.76
C ASN A 25 -14.15 -15.27 21.65
N VAL A 26 -14.22 -15.96 22.78
CA VAL A 26 -14.42 -17.40 22.84
C VAL A 26 -15.69 -17.67 23.61
N VAL A 27 -16.64 -18.35 22.97
CA VAL A 27 -17.94 -18.72 23.55
C VAL A 27 -18.20 -20.17 23.17
N GLY A 28 -18.59 -20.99 24.15
CA GLY A 28 -18.84 -22.41 23.89
C GLY A 28 -19.30 -23.17 25.13
N PRO A 29 -19.63 -24.46 24.96
CA PRO A 29 -19.99 -25.34 26.06
C PRO A 29 -18.82 -25.54 27.03
N PHE A 30 -19.14 -25.67 28.33
CA PHE A 30 -18.16 -25.73 29.42
C PHE A 30 -17.11 -26.85 29.27
N VAL A 31 -17.47 -27.95 28.60
CA VAL A 31 -16.59 -29.12 28.41
C VAL A 31 -15.27 -28.77 27.71
N HIS A 32 -15.30 -27.82 26.77
CA HIS A 32 -14.11 -27.39 26.00
C HIS A 32 -13.60 -26.00 26.39
N LEU A 33 -14.35 -25.29 27.25
CA LEU A 33 -14.03 -23.95 27.72
C LEU A 33 -13.79 -23.97 29.23
N ILE A 34 -12.65 -24.54 29.62
CA ILE A 34 -12.23 -24.64 31.01
C ILE A 34 -11.23 -23.53 31.30
N PHE A 35 -11.31 -22.93 32.49
CA PHE A 35 -10.32 -21.96 32.96
C PHE A 35 -9.17 -22.65 33.69
N LYS A 36 -7.95 -22.17 33.49
CA LYS A 36 -6.74 -22.70 34.16
C LYS A 36 -6.76 -22.47 35.67
N ALA A 37 -7.47 -21.44 36.13
CA ALA A 37 -7.61 -21.09 37.55
C ALA A 37 -9.03 -20.58 37.85
N GLN A 38 -9.45 -20.66 39.11
CA GLN A 38 -10.76 -20.19 39.58
C GLN A 38 -10.96 -18.68 39.36
N SER A 39 -9.87 -17.90 39.26
CA SER A 39 -9.90 -16.47 38.95
C SER A 39 -10.42 -16.15 37.54
N LYS A 40 -10.58 -17.16 36.66
CA LYS A 40 -11.06 -17.03 35.28
C LYS A 40 -10.26 -16.07 34.40
N GLN A 41 -8.97 -15.91 34.68
CA GLN A 41 -8.09 -15.01 33.93
C GLN A 41 -7.47 -15.64 32.67
N ALA A 42 -7.37 -16.97 32.62
CA ALA A 42 -6.78 -17.70 31.51
C ALA A 42 -7.55 -18.99 31.22
N LEU A 43 -7.67 -19.35 29.95
CA LEU A 43 -8.23 -20.62 29.49
C LEU A 43 -7.18 -21.73 29.62
N ALA A 44 -7.66 -22.95 29.85
CA ALA A 44 -6.84 -24.15 29.79
C ALA A 44 -6.49 -24.48 28.32
N GLU A 45 -5.38 -25.18 28.13
CA GLU A 45 -4.94 -25.64 26.81
C GLU A 45 -5.72 -26.91 26.44
N ASP A 46 -6.76 -26.75 25.63
CA ASP A 46 -7.51 -27.84 25.02
C ASP A 46 -7.17 -27.93 23.52
N ASP A 47 -6.89 -29.13 23.02
CA ASP A 47 -6.45 -29.33 21.64
C ASP A 47 -7.51 -28.92 20.61
N ILE A 48 -8.80 -29.07 20.92
CA ILE A 48 -9.89 -28.66 20.03
C ILE A 48 -9.94 -27.13 19.98
N LEU A 49 -9.93 -26.47 21.14
CA LEU A 49 -9.90 -25.01 21.22
C LEU A 49 -8.68 -24.41 20.52
N MET A 50 -7.49 -24.98 20.73
CA MET A 50 -6.25 -24.50 20.12
C MET A 50 -6.24 -24.67 18.60
N ARG A 51 -6.79 -25.78 18.09
CA ARG A 51 -6.97 -25.98 16.64
C ARG A 51 -7.93 -24.94 16.06
N GLU A 52 -9.06 -24.69 16.71
CA GLU A 52 -10.06 -23.76 16.22
C GLU A 52 -9.55 -22.31 16.24
N LEU A 53 -8.90 -21.89 17.33
CA LEU A 53 -8.25 -20.58 17.41
C LEU A 53 -7.20 -20.41 16.31
N LYS A 54 -6.40 -21.44 16.04
CA LYS A 54 -5.41 -21.41 14.95
C LYS A 54 -6.08 -21.19 13.60
N LEU A 55 -7.15 -21.93 13.29
CA LEU A 55 -7.89 -21.80 12.03
C LEU A 55 -8.51 -20.39 11.89
N ALA A 56 -9.15 -19.88 12.95
CA ALA A 56 -9.73 -18.54 12.98
C ALA A 56 -8.68 -17.45 12.72
N PHE A 57 -7.53 -17.53 13.40
CA PHE A 57 -6.44 -16.57 13.18
C PHE A 57 -5.80 -16.68 11.79
N GLU A 58 -5.72 -17.87 11.20
CA GLU A 58 -5.26 -18.03 9.83
C GLU A 58 -6.23 -17.41 8.82
N GLU A 59 -7.55 -17.51 9.04
CA GLU A 59 -8.53 -16.84 8.20
C GLU A 59 -8.41 -15.31 8.28
N VAL A 60 -8.30 -14.76 9.50
CA VAL A 60 -8.07 -13.32 9.72
C VAL A 60 -6.75 -12.89 9.09
N GLY A 61 -5.69 -13.67 9.23
CA GLY A 61 -4.39 -13.41 8.59
C GLY A 61 -4.49 -13.31 7.07
N ARG A 62 -5.27 -14.19 6.42
CA ARG A 62 -5.52 -14.10 4.96
C ARG A 62 -6.28 -12.83 4.58
N LYS A 63 -7.27 -12.40 5.37
CA LYS A 63 -8.01 -11.14 5.16
C LYS A 63 -7.09 -9.92 5.30
N LEU A 64 -6.26 -9.91 6.35
CA LEU A 64 -5.31 -8.84 6.62
C LEU A 64 -4.25 -8.74 5.52
N ARG A 65 -3.68 -9.85 5.06
CA ARG A 65 -2.71 -9.87 3.95
C ARG A 65 -3.28 -9.22 2.69
N ARG A 66 -4.54 -9.53 2.33
CA ARG A 66 -5.20 -8.90 1.17
C ARG A 66 -5.33 -7.39 1.32
N HIS A 67 -5.65 -6.92 2.53
CA HIS A 67 -5.73 -5.49 2.81
C HIS A 67 -4.36 -4.81 2.66
N ILE A 68 -3.31 -5.36 3.30
CA ILE A 68 -1.94 -4.82 3.23
C ILE A 68 -1.46 -4.74 1.78
N VAL A 69 -1.63 -5.82 1.01
CA VAL A 69 -1.23 -5.86 -0.40
C VAL A 69 -1.96 -4.78 -1.21
N ARG A 70 -3.26 -4.61 -0.99
CA ARG A 70 -4.05 -3.57 -1.67
C ARG A 70 -3.52 -2.17 -1.38
N VAL A 71 -3.17 -1.88 -0.13
CA VAL A 71 -2.60 -0.59 0.28
C VAL A 71 -1.24 -0.36 -0.39
N ILE A 72 -0.35 -1.35 -0.36
CA ILE A 72 0.98 -1.26 -0.99
C ILE A 72 0.85 -1.04 -2.50
N THR A 73 0.00 -1.82 -3.18
CA THR A 73 -0.20 -1.68 -4.63
C THR A 73 -0.74 -0.30 -4.99
N ARG A 74 -1.67 0.23 -4.19
CA ARG A 74 -2.20 1.58 -4.38
C ARG A 74 -1.10 2.65 -4.23
N GLN A 75 -0.31 2.57 -3.17
CA GLN A 75 0.81 3.50 -2.94
C GLN A 75 1.84 3.45 -4.06
N GLU A 76 2.15 2.26 -4.58
CA GLU A 76 3.08 2.10 -5.70
C GLU A 76 2.52 2.69 -7.01
N GLN A 77 1.22 2.52 -7.26
CA GLN A 77 0.55 3.16 -8.39
C GLN A 77 0.57 4.69 -8.29
N GLU A 78 0.26 5.22 -7.10
CA GLU A 78 0.32 6.66 -6.80
C GLU A 78 1.75 7.22 -6.97
N ARG A 79 2.77 6.49 -6.49
CA ARG A 79 4.18 6.88 -6.65
C ARG A 79 4.60 6.92 -8.12
N ARG A 80 4.22 5.90 -8.91
CA ARG A 80 4.54 5.86 -10.35
C ARG A 80 3.88 6.98 -11.11
N ALA A 81 2.62 7.26 -10.78
CA ALA A 81 1.88 8.39 -11.33
C ALA A 81 2.56 9.73 -11.06
N ASP A 82 2.95 9.99 -9.81
CA ASP A 82 3.66 11.22 -9.43
C ASP A 82 4.98 11.37 -10.21
N LEU A 83 5.76 10.29 -10.32
CA LEU A 83 6.99 10.31 -11.11
C LEU A 83 6.73 10.63 -12.59
N LEU A 84 5.72 10.01 -13.21
CA LEU A 84 5.37 10.28 -14.61
C LEU A 84 4.94 11.73 -14.83
N LEU A 85 4.18 12.31 -13.90
CA LEU A 85 3.76 13.70 -13.96
C LEU A 85 4.96 14.65 -13.86
N ARG A 86 5.89 14.41 -12.91
CA ARG A 86 7.10 15.23 -12.75
C ARG A 86 7.96 15.28 -14.01
N TYR A 87 8.16 14.13 -14.67
CA TYR A 87 8.98 14.06 -15.88
C TYR A 87 8.21 14.37 -17.18
N SER A 88 6.89 14.55 -17.11
CA SER A 88 6.05 14.74 -18.29
C SER A 88 6.47 15.97 -19.11
N ARG A 89 6.69 17.10 -18.43
CA ARG A 89 7.07 18.37 -19.05
C ARG A 89 8.46 18.33 -19.68
N LEU A 90 9.43 17.75 -18.98
CA LEU A 90 10.79 17.56 -19.50
C LEU A 90 10.78 16.68 -20.75
N THR A 91 10.05 15.56 -20.69
CA THR A 91 9.92 14.63 -21.83
C THR A 91 9.26 15.33 -23.02
N ALA A 92 8.20 16.11 -22.80
CA ALA A 92 7.56 16.89 -23.86
C ALA A 92 8.51 17.91 -24.51
N GLN A 93 9.32 18.61 -23.72
CA GLN A 93 10.35 19.53 -24.24
C GLN A 93 11.41 18.80 -25.06
N SER A 94 11.92 17.66 -24.57
CA SER A 94 12.89 16.85 -25.32
C SER A 94 12.32 16.35 -26.64
N LEU A 95 11.06 15.90 -26.67
CA LEU A 95 10.37 15.48 -27.89
C LEU A 95 10.21 16.64 -28.88
N VAL A 96 9.86 17.84 -28.40
CA VAL A 96 9.79 19.06 -29.24
C VAL A 96 11.15 19.39 -29.85
N ASN A 97 12.23 19.33 -29.06
CA ASN A 97 13.58 19.61 -29.55
C ASN A 97 14.02 18.63 -30.65
N ILE A 98 13.76 17.32 -30.46
CA ILE A 98 14.06 16.29 -31.46
C ILE A 98 13.22 16.49 -32.73
N GLN A 99 11.95 16.89 -32.61
CA GLN A 99 11.10 17.09 -33.79
C GLN A 99 11.46 18.36 -34.57
N GLN A 100 11.92 19.41 -33.91
CA GLN A 100 12.35 20.64 -34.58
C GLN A 100 13.55 20.42 -35.50
N SER A 101 14.41 19.43 -35.22
CA SER A 101 15.47 19.04 -36.15
C SER A 101 14.98 18.35 -37.43
N ASP A 102 13.72 17.90 -37.52
CA ASP A 102 13.16 17.13 -38.65
C ASP A 102 12.09 17.89 -39.48
N SER A 103 11.91 19.20 -39.20
CA SER A 103 11.34 20.23 -40.10
C SER A 103 9.86 20.18 -40.55
N LYS A 104 8.99 19.25 -40.09
CA LYS A 104 7.62 19.09 -40.65
C LYS A 104 6.39 19.43 -39.77
N MET A 105 6.53 19.84 -38.51
CA MET A 105 5.38 20.15 -37.63
C MET A 105 5.17 21.65 -37.35
N SER A 106 3.91 22.08 -37.28
CA SER A 106 3.53 23.47 -36.96
C SER A 106 3.92 23.85 -35.53
N LYS A 107 4.55 25.02 -35.34
CA LYS A 107 4.97 25.55 -34.02
C LYS A 107 3.84 25.53 -32.98
N LYS A 108 2.60 25.78 -33.40
CA LYS A 108 1.42 25.74 -32.51
C LYS A 108 1.11 24.35 -31.95
N GLN A 109 1.43 23.28 -32.67
CA GLN A 109 1.22 21.92 -32.19
C GLN A 109 2.29 21.52 -31.17
N LEU A 110 3.52 22.02 -31.33
CA LEU A 110 4.64 21.75 -30.43
C LEU A 110 4.42 22.38 -29.04
N GLU A 111 3.87 23.59 -28.99
CA GLU A 111 3.53 24.26 -27.71
C GLU A 111 2.35 23.59 -26.99
N ALA A 112 1.43 22.95 -27.72
CA ALA A 112 0.26 22.26 -27.16
C ALA A 112 0.53 20.82 -26.70
N LEU A 113 1.67 20.22 -27.08
CA LEU A 113 2.05 18.85 -26.70
C LEU A 113 2.17 18.61 -25.19
N PRO A 114 2.85 19.45 -24.39
CA PRO A 114 2.97 19.22 -22.94
C PRO A 114 1.60 19.18 -22.25
N GLN A 115 0.69 20.10 -22.59
CA GLN A 115 -0.66 20.14 -22.02
C GLN A 115 -1.47 18.88 -22.37
N LYS A 116 -1.37 18.39 -23.61
CA LYS A 116 -2.03 17.14 -24.02
C LYS A 116 -1.44 15.91 -23.32
N LEU A 117 -0.12 15.89 -23.12
CA LEU A 117 0.54 14.79 -22.43
C LEU A 117 0.11 14.73 -20.97
N GLU A 118 0.04 15.87 -20.29
CA GLU A 118 -0.49 15.99 -18.93
C GLU A 118 -1.94 15.49 -18.84
N GLU A 119 -2.81 15.91 -19.76
CA GLU A 119 -4.22 15.47 -19.81
C GLU A 119 -4.35 13.94 -19.99
N VAL A 120 -3.57 13.37 -20.92
CA VAL A 120 -3.57 11.92 -21.16
C VAL A 120 -3.05 11.16 -19.94
N ILE A 121 -1.98 11.64 -19.30
CA ILE A 121 -1.43 11.02 -18.09
C ILE A 121 -2.48 11.08 -16.97
N MET A 122 -3.12 12.23 -16.75
CA MET A 122 -4.18 12.36 -15.73
C MET A 122 -5.36 11.40 -15.98
N LYS A 123 -5.78 11.23 -17.25
CA LYS A 123 -6.86 10.31 -17.61
C LYS A 123 -6.50 8.84 -17.40
N VAL A 124 -5.27 8.44 -17.70
CA VAL A 124 -4.79 7.05 -17.55
C VAL A 124 -4.54 6.70 -16.09
N VAL A 125 -4.03 7.66 -15.32
CA VAL A 125 -3.66 7.47 -13.92
C VAL A 125 -4.90 7.51 -13.00
N GLY A 126 -5.93 8.27 -13.34
CA GLY A 126 -7.14 8.39 -12.50
C GLY A 126 -6.89 9.05 -11.14
N VAL A 127 -5.74 9.72 -10.97
CA VAL A 127 -5.33 10.45 -9.77
C VAL A 127 -5.34 11.94 -10.14
N SER A 128 -6.18 12.72 -9.46
CA SER A 128 -6.08 14.18 -9.44
C SER A 128 -4.74 14.55 -8.80
N PRO A 129 -4.01 15.58 -9.27
CA PRO A 129 -2.74 15.95 -8.66
C PRO A 129 -2.93 16.10 -7.15
N SER A 130 -2.29 15.23 -6.36
CA SER A 130 -2.21 15.45 -4.92
C SER A 130 -1.38 16.71 -4.75
N SER A 131 -2.06 17.80 -4.42
CA SER A 131 -1.56 19.18 -4.42
C SER A 131 -0.53 19.50 -3.33
N SER A 132 0.25 18.52 -2.84
CA SER A 132 0.94 18.68 -1.54
C SER A 132 2.41 18.25 -1.53
N ARG A 133 3.13 18.25 -2.66
CA ARG A 133 4.56 17.92 -2.63
C ARG A 133 5.45 18.59 -3.67
N ILE A 134 4.92 19.57 -4.40
CA ILE A 134 5.67 20.32 -5.42
C ILE A 134 6.62 21.34 -4.77
N GLU A 135 6.37 21.75 -3.51
CA GLU A 135 7.16 22.80 -2.84
C GLU A 135 8.58 22.38 -2.41
N GLU A 136 8.84 21.09 -2.12
CA GLU A 136 10.16 20.67 -1.60
C GLU A 136 11.28 20.64 -2.66
N THR A 137 10.98 20.72 -3.96
CA THR A 137 12.01 20.63 -5.01
C THR A 137 12.49 21.96 -5.57
N GLU A 138 11.81 23.08 -5.28
CA GLU A 138 12.28 24.41 -5.72
C GLU A 138 13.30 25.05 -4.76
N GLU A 139 13.40 24.61 -3.49
CA GLU A 139 14.34 25.19 -2.52
C GLU A 139 15.78 24.63 -2.57
N VAL A 140 16.07 23.56 -3.35
CA VAL A 140 17.39 22.87 -3.29
C VAL A 140 18.35 23.24 -4.44
N VAL A 141 18.01 24.21 -5.31
CA VAL A 141 18.86 24.58 -6.48
C VAL A 141 19.43 26.01 -6.41
N VAL A 142 19.37 26.67 -5.25
CA VAL A 142 20.04 27.97 -5.06
C VAL A 142 20.83 27.98 -3.76
N GLU A 143 22.06 27.47 -3.82
CA GLU A 143 23.21 27.90 -3.01
C GLU A 143 24.52 27.46 -3.68
#